data_AF-A0A5E4N9P0-F1
#
_entry.id   AF-A0A5E4N9P0-F1
#
_cell.length_a   1.000
_cell.length_b   1.000
_cell.length_c   1.000
_cell.angle_alpha   90.00
_cell.angle_beta   90.00
_cell.angle_gamma   90.00
#
_symmetry.space_group_name_H-M   'P 1'
#
loop_
_entity.id
_entity.type
_entity.pdbx_description
1 polymer ?
#
loop_
_entity_poly.entity_id
_entity_poly.type
_entity_poly.pdbx_seq_one_letter_code
_entity_poly.pdbx_strand_id
1 'polypeptide(L)'
;INEKFEITEEIAAVSTLKGTTLGEDIFLHVHNVISSLDLQLHKLVSVTTDGARNMTGKNIGLQAIIINEMKLNELSPPLFFHCIIHQHALCAKIMSWDTIMKNVISIINFIRSNGLNHRQFQSFWIEINADYGDVLYYTAVRWLSRGRVLERFFMLPQEIYNFLKEKRKVASMLENQTWISGLAFCVDILKYINEINIKLQ
;
A
#
# COMPACT_ATOMS: atom_id res chain seq x y z
N ILE A 1 14.13 -14.91 -18.07
CA ILE A 1 13.82 -14.78 -19.51
C ILE A 1 14.41 -15.99 -20.19
N ASN A 2 13.58 -16.92 -20.63
CA ASN A 2 14.06 -18.09 -21.38
C ASN A 2 14.37 -17.71 -22.84
N GLU A 3 14.80 -18.67 -23.65
CA GLU A 3 15.12 -18.46 -25.07
C GLU A 3 13.93 -17.96 -25.91
N LYS A 4 12.70 -18.09 -25.40
CA LYS A 4 11.45 -17.60 -26.00
C LYS A 4 11.03 -16.22 -25.48
N PHE A 5 11.89 -15.57 -24.70
CA PHE A 5 11.60 -14.31 -24.02
C PHE A 5 10.48 -14.39 -22.96
N GLU A 6 10.18 -15.59 -22.45
CA GLU A 6 9.17 -15.77 -21.41
C GLU A 6 9.78 -15.48 -20.03
N ILE A 7 9.04 -14.75 -19.22
CA ILE A 7 9.34 -14.47 -17.81
C ILE A 7 8.49 -15.43 -16.98
N THR A 8 9.14 -16.11 -16.03
CA THR A 8 8.47 -16.97 -15.06
C THR A 8 8.63 -16.35 -13.69
N GLU A 9 7.51 -16.21 -12.98
CA GLU A 9 7.47 -15.69 -11.62
C GLU A 9 6.82 -16.74 -10.72
N GLU A 10 7.55 -17.17 -9.69
CA GLU A 10 7.11 -18.22 -8.77
C GLU A 10 7.41 -17.82 -7.33
N ILE A 11 6.50 -18.21 -6.42
CA ILE A 11 6.72 -18.02 -4.98
C ILE A 11 7.61 -19.15 -4.49
N ALA A 12 8.87 -18.83 -4.18
CA ALA A 12 9.83 -19.79 -3.66
C ALA A 12 9.45 -20.31 -2.25
N ALA A 13 9.06 -19.41 -1.33
CA ALA A 13 8.65 -19.76 0.02
C ALA A 13 7.90 -18.63 0.73
N VAL A 14 7.14 -19.02 1.76
CA VAL A 14 6.63 -18.11 2.80
C VAL A 14 7.14 -18.61 4.15
N SER A 15 8.03 -17.85 4.77
CA SER A 15 8.72 -18.24 6.00
C SER A 15 8.24 -17.43 7.20
N THR A 16 8.01 -18.10 8.33
CA THR A 16 7.69 -17.45 9.60
C THR A 16 8.97 -17.24 10.40
N LEU A 17 9.34 -16.00 10.67
CA LEU A 17 10.45 -15.65 11.56
C LEU A 17 9.95 -15.65 13.01
N LYS A 18 10.47 -16.56 13.84
CA LYS A 18 10.14 -16.65 15.28
C LYS A 18 11.25 -16.00 16.10
N GLY A 19 10.89 -15.07 16.99
CA GLY A 19 11.84 -14.35 17.83
C GLY A 19 12.24 -13.01 17.22
N THR A 20 13.39 -12.96 16.55
CA THR A 20 13.97 -11.74 15.99
C THR A 20 13.82 -11.66 14.47
N THR A 21 14.06 -10.45 13.93
CA THR A 21 14.02 -10.15 12.50
C THR A 21 15.28 -9.41 12.07
N LEU A 22 16.44 -9.82 12.59
CA LEU A 22 17.75 -9.26 12.22
C LEU A 22 18.11 -9.70 10.79
N GLY A 23 19.09 -9.03 10.18
CA GLY A 23 19.54 -9.41 8.84
C GLY A 23 20.04 -10.85 8.76
N GLU A 24 20.67 -11.34 9.84
CA GLU A 24 21.15 -12.72 9.96
C GLU A 24 20.01 -13.74 10.00
N ASP A 25 18.96 -13.47 10.80
CA ASP A 25 17.77 -14.32 10.86
C ASP A 25 17.13 -14.47 9.48
N ILE A 26 17.04 -13.36 8.75
CA ILE A 26 16.47 -13.32 7.40
C ILE A 26 17.37 -14.05 6.41
N PHE A 27 18.69 -13.81 6.47
CA PHE A 27 19.66 -14.47 5.61
C PHE A 27 19.61 -15.99 5.77
N LEU A 28 19.57 -16.50 7.00
CA LEU A 28 19.49 -17.93 7.26
C LEU A 28 18.25 -18.55 6.60
N HIS A 29 17.09 -17.90 6.68
CA HIS A 29 15.88 -18.39 6.02
C HIS A 29 15.97 -18.33 4.50
N VAL A 30 16.50 -17.23 3.94
CA VAL A 30 16.71 -17.11 2.48
C VAL A 30 17.67 -18.18 1.97
N HIS A 31 18.79 -18.40 2.66
CA HIS A 31 19.78 -19.41 2.33
C HIS A 31 19.20 -20.82 2.39
N ASN A 32 18.42 -21.13 3.44
CA ASN A 32 17.77 -22.43 3.59
C ASN A 32 16.74 -22.69 2.49
N VAL A 33 15.95 -21.67 2.11
CA VAL A 33 14.99 -21.79 1.01
C VAL A 33 15.71 -22.05 -0.31
N ILE A 34 16.74 -21.27 -0.64
CA ILE A 34 17.55 -21.44 -1.85
C ILE A 34 18.13 -22.86 -1.89
N SER A 35 18.72 -23.32 -0.78
CA SER A 35 19.29 -24.66 -0.68
C SER A 35 18.24 -25.76 -0.81
N SER A 36 17.06 -25.59 -0.22
CA SER A 36 15.97 -26.57 -0.29
C SER A 36 15.35 -26.72 -1.69
N LEU A 37 15.54 -25.72 -2.55
CA LEU A 37 15.14 -25.73 -3.96
C LEU A 37 16.27 -26.21 -4.88
N ASP A 38 17.37 -26.73 -4.31
CA ASP A 38 18.60 -27.10 -5.02
C ASP A 38 19.16 -25.95 -5.88
N LEU A 39 18.89 -24.70 -5.48
CA LEU A 39 19.40 -23.50 -6.11
C LEU A 39 20.73 -23.11 -5.45
N GLN A 40 21.56 -22.41 -6.22
CA GLN A 40 22.86 -21.95 -5.77
C GLN A 40 22.81 -20.44 -5.52
N LEU A 41 23.22 -20.00 -4.33
CA LEU A 41 23.19 -18.60 -3.94
C LEU A 41 23.91 -17.71 -4.95
N HIS A 42 25.05 -18.13 -5.51
CA HIS A 42 25.84 -17.35 -6.48
C HIS A 42 25.12 -17.06 -7.81
N LYS A 43 24.01 -17.74 -8.09
CA LYS A 43 23.15 -17.44 -9.25
C LYS A 43 22.16 -16.31 -8.95
N LEU A 44 22.13 -15.80 -7.72
CA LEU A 44 21.34 -14.64 -7.34
C LEU A 44 21.86 -13.40 -8.06
N VAL A 45 21.05 -12.85 -8.96
CA VAL A 45 21.41 -11.68 -9.77
C VAL A 45 21.04 -10.38 -9.07
N SER A 46 19.90 -10.35 -8.40
CA SER A 46 19.39 -9.15 -7.75
C SER A 46 18.49 -9.43 -6.56
N VAL A 47 18.44 -8.51 -5.61
CA VAL A 47 17.57 -8.53 -4.44
C VAL A 47 16.83 -7.20 -4.34
N THR A 48 15.50 -7.26 -4.26
CA THR A 48 14.64 -6.08 -4.07
C THR A 48 14.00 -6.14 -2.68
N THR A 49 14.17 -5.09 -1.86
CA THR A 49 13.65 -5.06 -0.47
C THR A 49 12.92 -3.75 -0.18
N ASP A 50 12.13 -3.69 0.89
CA ASP A 50 11.44 -2.46 1.32
C ASP A 50 12.37 -1.39 1.93
N GLY A 51 13.67 -1.65 2.01
CA GLY A 51 14.64 -0.71 2.56
C GLY A 51 14.69 -0.65 4.09
N ALA A 52 13.98 -1.54 4.80
CA ALA A 52 14.05 -1.62 6.26
C ALA A 52 15.49 -1.87 6.75
N ARG A 53 15.82 -1.41 7.98
CA ARG A 53 17.21 -1.46 8.50
C ARG A 53 17.78 -2.87 8.60
N ASN A 54 16.94 -3.87 8.87
CA ASN A 54 17.34 -5.27 8.88
C ASN A 54 17.61 -5.83 7.47
N MET A 55 17.11 -5.19 6.41
CA MET A 55 17.38 -5.54 5.02
C MET A 55 18.62 -4.81 4.49
N THR A 56 18.72 -3.49 4.71
CA THR A 56 19.71 -2.60 4.08
C THR A 56 20.81 -2.09 5.02
N GLY A 57 20.78 -2.50 6.30
CA GLY A 57 21.77 -2.08 7.29
C GLY A 57 23.21 -2.37 6.83
N LYS A 58 24.07 -1.35 6.88
CA LYS A 58 25.43 -1.38 6.32
C LYS A 58 26.32 -2.52 6.85
N ASN A 59 26.13 -2.93 8.11
CA ASN A 59 26.99 -3.90 8.78
C ASN A 59 26.30 -5.25 9.01
N ILE A 60 25.02 -5.22 9.42
CA ILE A 60 24.27 -6.41 9.88
C ILE A 60 22.93 -6.59 9.16
N GLY A 61 22.67 -5.81 8.11
CA GLY A 61 21.50 -6.01 7.27
C GLY A 61 21.71 -7.18 6.32
N LEU A 62 20.60 -7.78 5.85
CA LEU A 62 20.60 -8.86 4.87
C LEU A 62 21.54 -8.58 3.67
N GLN A 63 21.47 -7.37 3.12
CA GLN A 63 22.31 -6.92 2.01
C GLN A 63 23.80 -7.01 2.34
N ALA A 64 24.21 -6.52 3.51
CA ALA A 64 25.60 -6.56 3.94
C ALA A 64 26.09 -8.01 4.11
N ILE A 65 25.24 -8.87 4.67
CA ILE A 65 25.55 -10.29 4.88
C ILE A 65 25.71 -11.01 3.54
N ILE A 66 24.78 -10.85 2.59
CA ILE A 66 24.89 -11.44 1.24
C ILE A 66 26.16 -10.95 0.53
N ILE A 67 26.47 -9.66 0.60
CA ILE A 67 27.69 -9.12 -0.01
C ILE A 67 28.95 -9.75 0.58
N ASN A 68 28.99 -9.92 1.90
CA ASN A 68 30.14 -10.54 2.57
C ASN A 68 30.26 -12.02 2.20
N GLU A 69 29.15 -12.77 2.16
CA GLU A 69 29.13 -14.17 1.74
C GLU A 69 29.66 -14.34 0.31
N MET A 70 29.20 -13.50 -0.63
CA MET A 70 29.68 -13.52 -2.02
C MET A 70 31.18 -13.24 -2.10
N LYS A 71 31.67 -12.23 -1.36
CA LYS A 71 33.09 -11.87 -1.35
C LYS A 71 33.98 -12.96 -0.76
N LEU A 72 33.54 -13.62 0.31
CA LEU A 72 34.28 -14.72 0.94
C LEU A 72 34.46 -15.91 -0.01
N ASN A 73 33.51 -16.10 -0.92
CA ASN A 73 33.54 -17.15 -1.94
C ASN A 73 34.12 -16.65 -3.29
N GLU A 74 34.73 -15.46 -3.35
CA GLU A 74 35.30 -14.84 -4.57
C GLU A 74 34.28 -14.63 -5.71
N LEU A 75 33.01 -14.37 -5.35
CA LEU A 75 31.90 -14.16 -6.26
C LEU A 75 31.50 -12.67 -6.36
N SER A 76 30.89 -12.31 -7.50
CA SER A 76 30.32 -10.98 -7.68
C SER A 76 29.01 -10.84 -6.88
N PRO A 77 28.83 -9.77 -6.10
CA PRO A 77 27.60 -9.56 -5.34
C PRO A 77 26.41 -9.25 -6.26
N PRO A 78 25.17 -9.60 -5.85
CA PRO A 78 23.97 -9.24 -6.59
C PRO A 78 23.72 -7.73 -6.56
N LEU A 79 22.89 -7.26 -7.49
CA LEU A 79 22.36 -5.90 -7.45
C LEU A 79 21.30 -5.77 -6.36
N PHE A 80 21.30 -4.64 -5.65
CA PHE A 80 20.32 -4.37 -4.60
C PHE A 80 19.43 -3.20 -5.01
N PHE A 81 18.12 -3.44 -4.98
CA PHE A 81 17.12 -2.43 -5.30
C PHE A 81 16.22 -2.17 -4.10
N HIS A 82 15.83 -0.91 -3.96
CA HIS A 82 14.71 -0.55 -3.10
C HIS A 82 13.42 -0.79 -3.88
N CYS A 83 12.47 -1.51 -3.28
CA CYS A 83 11.15 -1.75 -3.82
C CYS A 83 10.48 -0.43 -4.23
N ILE A 84 10.27 -0.26 -5.53
CA ILE A 84 9.68 0.94 -6.12
C ILE A 84 8.27 1.21 -5.57
N ILE A 85 7.49 0.15 -5.30
CA ILE A 85 6.16 0.27 -4.69
C ILE A 85 6.26 0.84 -3.28
N HIS A 86 7.25 0.42 -2.50
CA HIS A 86 7.48 0.97 -1.17
C HIS A 86 7.95 2.43 -1.23
N GLN A 87 8.86 2.77 -2.15
CA GLN A 87 9.27 4.17 -2.36
C GLN A 87 8.08 5.06 -2.75
N HIS A 88 7.23 4.57 -3.65
CA HIS A 88 6.02 5.28 -4.05
C HIS A 88 5.07 5.49 -2.85
N ALA A 89 4.90 4.47 -2.00
CA ALA A 89 4.12 4.59 -0.77
C ALA A 89 4.70 5.64 0.19
N LEU A 90 6.03 5.72 0.31
CA LEU A 90 6.70 6.76 1.11
C LEU A 90 6.47 8.16 0.54
N CYS A 91 6.60 8.33 -0.78
CA CYS A 91 6.31 9.60 -1.45
C CYS A 91 4.86 10.04 -1.19
N ALA A 92 3.90 9.14 -1.37
CA ALA A 92 2.48 9.41 -1.12
C ALA A 92 2.19 9.81 0.34
N LYS A 93 3.00 9.37 1.30
CA LYS A 93 2.88 9.75 2.72
C LYS A 93 3.37 11.18 2.99
N ILE A 94 4.31 11.68 2.20
CA ILE A 94 4.86 13.04 2.34
C ILE A 94 3.95 14.07 1.65
N MET A 95 3.13 13.64 0.69
CA MET A 95 2.17 14.53 0.04
C MET A 95 1.17 15.12 1.07
N SER A 96 0.98 16.44 1.04
CA SER A 96 0.21 17.22 2.00
C SER A 96 -1.32 17.11 1.85
N TRP A 97 -1.84 15.89 1.72
CA TRP A 97 -3.30 15.62 1.65
C TRP A 97 -3.90 15.30 3.02
N ASP A 98 -3.09 15.41 4.08
CA ASP A 98 -3.46 14.98 5.43
C ASP A 98 -4.76 15.60 5.93
N THR A 99 -5.02 16.88 5.65
CA THR A 99 -6.24 17.55 6.09
C THR A 99 -7.47 16.96 5.41
N ILE A 100 -7.46 16.85 4.06
CA ILE A 100 -8.55 16.26 3.28
C ILE A 100 -8.77 14.80 3.69
N MET A 101 -7.70 14.02 3.77
CA MET A 101 -7.75 12.62 4.18
C MET A 101 -8.32 12.47 5.60
N LYS A 102 -7.87 13.27 6.57
CA LYS A 102 -8.40 13.23 7.95
C LYS A 102 -9.90 13.54 7.99
N ASN A 103 -10.34 14.55 7.22
CA ASN A 103 -11.75 14.90 7.14
C ASN A 103 -12.59 13.76 6.53
N VAL A 104 -12.16 13.21 5.40
CA VAL A 104 -12.85 12.09 4.73
C VAL A 104 -12.89 10.86 5.63
N ILE A 105 -11.77 10.47 6.23
CA ILE A 105 -11.70 9.31 7.14
C ILE A 105 -12.63 9.51 8.34
N SER A 106 -12.69 10.72 8.91
CA SER A 106 -13.58 11.02 10.03
C SER A 106 -15.06 10.83 9.66
N ILE A 107 -15.46 11.29 8.47
CA ILE A 107 -16.83 11.11 7.98
C ILE A 107 -17.13 9.63 7.72
N ILE A 108 -16.24 8.93 7.04
CA ILE A 108 -16.43 7.50 6.73
C ILE A 108 -16.53 6.68 8.01
N ASN A 109 -15.66 6.94 8.98
CA ASN A 109 -15.71 6.27 10.27
C ASN A 109 -17.01 6.59 11.00
N PHE A 110 -17.53 7.81 10.93
CA PHE A 110 -18.83 8.16 11.52
C PHE A 110 -20.00 7.39 10.87
N ILE A 111 -19.99 7.25 9.55
CA ILE A 111 -20.99 6.47 8.81
C ILE A 111 -20.89 4.98 9.16
N ARG A 112 -19.66 4.42 9.17
CA ARG A 112 -19.43 2.97 9.27
C ARG A 112 -19.33 2.42 10.68
N SER A 113 -18.97 3.23 11.68
CA SER A 113 -18.84 2.76 13.07
C SER A 113 -20.19 2.47 13.72
N ASN A 114 -21.28 3.03 13.21
CA ASN A 114 -22.63 2.81 13.69
C ASN A 114 -23.43 1.99 12.67
N GLY A 115 -23.80 0.77 13.04
CA GLY A 115 -24.52 -0.15 12.15
C GLY A 115 -25.88 0.40 11.65
N LEU A 116 -26.56 1.25 12.43
CA LEU A 116 -27.78 1.91 11.98
C LEU A 116 -27.47 2.99 10.91
N ASN A 117 -26.45 3.82 11.15
CA ASN A 117 -26.04 4.83 10.18
C ASN A 117 -25.58 4.19 8.87
N HIS A 118 -24.84 3.09 8.93
CA HIS A 118 -24.39 2.37 7.75
C HIS A 118 -25.57 1.82 6.94
N ARG A 119 -26.54 1.15 7.56
CA ARG A 119 -27.73 0.64 6.87
C ARG A 119 -28.57 1.75 6.25
N GLN A 120 -28.73 2.86 6.96
CA GLN A 120 -29.47 4.03 6.46
C GLN A 120 -28.74 4.68 5.29
N PHE A 121 -27.41 4.79 5.38
CA PHE A 121 -26.58 5.30 4.29
C PHE A 121 -26.64 4.39 3.04
N GLN A 122 -26.61 3.06 3.23
CA GLN A 122 -26.77 2.11 2.13
C GLN A 122 -28.17 2.18 1.48
N SER A 123 -29.22 2.33 2.28
CA SER A 123 -30.59 2.47 1.75
C SER A 123 -30.71 3.74 0.90
N PHE A 124 -30.17 4.85 1.39
CA PHE A 124 -30.10 6.11 0.66
C PHE A 124 -29.30 5.99 -0.65
N TRP A 125 -28.20 5.23 -0.65
CA TRP A 125 -27.40 4.95 -1.85
C TRP A 125 -28.13 4.14 -2.92
N ILE A 126 -28.98 3.19 -2.52
CA ILE A 126 -29.81 2.42 -3.44
C ILE A 126 -30.89 3.32 -4.07
N GLU A 127 -31.47 4.22 -3.28
CA GLU A 127 -32.53 5.14 -3.75
C GLU A 127 -32.05 6.09 -4.86
N ILE A 128 -30.77 6.46 -4.86
CA ILE A 128 -30.19 7.37 -5.86
C ILE A 128 -29.54 6.66 -7.06
N ASN A 129 -29.61 5.32 -7.16
CA ASN A 129 -28.95 4.52 -8.20
C ASN A 129 -27.44 4.82 -8.35
N ALA A 130 -26.72 4.97 -7.23
CA ALA A 130 -25.28 5.23 -7.27
C ALA A 130 -24.48 4.03 -7.83
N ASP A 131 -23.37 4.31 -8.52
CA ASP A 131 -22.55 3.30 -9.22
C ASP A 131 -21.84 2.29 -8.29
N TYR A 132 -21.70 2.60 -7.00
CA TYR A 132 -21.14 1.68 -6.00
C TYR A 132 -22.20 1.37 -4.94
N GLY A 133 -22.06 0.27 -4.18
CA GLY A 133 -23.05 -0.09 -3.14
C GLY A 133 -22.73 0.38 -1.72
N ASP A 134 -21.55 0.97 -1.48
CA ASP A 134 -21.07 1.35 -0.14
C ASP A 134 -19.78 2.20 -0.19
N VAL A 135 -19.50 2.96 0.88
CA VAL A 135 -18.17 3.59 1.10
C VAL A 135 -17.21 2.60 1.72
N LEU A 136 -15.97 2.54 1.23
CA LEU A 136 -14.96 1.63 1.78
C LEU A 136 -14.52 2.06 3.17
N TYR A 137 -14.45 1.13 4.13
CA TYR A 137 -13.79 1.38 5.41
C TYR A 137 -12.31 1.63 5.19
N TYR A 138 -11.79 2.73 5.72
CA TYR A 138 -10.37 3.03 5.64
C TYR A 138 -9.59 2.23 6.70
N THR A 139 -8.59 1.47 6.26
CA THR A 139 -7.56 0.90 7.14
C THR A 139 -6.19 1.42 6.71
N ALA A 140 -5.41 1.96 7.64
CA ALA A 140 -4.06 2.48 7.36
C ALA A 140 -3.10 1.46 6.74
N VAL A 141 -3.37 0.17 6.96
CA VAL A 141 -2.59 -0.98 6.43
C VAL A 141 -2.69 -1.10 4.91
N ARG A 142 -3.76 -0.59 4.29
CA ARG A 142 -3.98 -0.65 2.83
C ARG A 142 -3.90 0.74 2.23
N TRP A 143 -2.70 1.30 2.12
CA TRP A 143 -2.51 2.60 1.49
C TRP A 143 -3.09 2.67 0.05
N LEU A 144 -3.08 1.55 -0.68
CA LEU A 144 -3.75 1.36 -1.99
C LEU A 144 -5.28 1.55 -1.95
N SER A 145 -5.90 1.53 -0.78
CA SER A 145 -7.32 1.82 -0.63
C SER A 145 -7.62 3.31 -0.51
N ARG A 146 -6.62 4.19 -0.35
CA ARG A 146 -6.83 5.65 -0.19
C ARG A 146 -7.52 6.26 -1.42
N GLY A 147 -6.98 6.01 -2.61
CA GLY A 147 -7.59 6.51 -3.85
C GLY A 147 -9.02 6.03 -4.03
N ARG A 148 -9.29 4.73 -3.84
CA ARG A 148 -10.64 4.15 -3.94
C ARG A 148 -11.61 4.71 -2.90
N VAL A 149 -11.13 4.99 -1.69
CA VAL A 149 -11.92 5.61 -0.63
C VAL A 149 -12.31 7.04 -1.03
N LEU A 150 -11.35 7.84 -1.50
CA LEU A 150 -11.62 9.21 -1.93
C LEU A 150 -12.51 9.26 -3.16
N GLU A 151 -12.30 8.39 -4.15
CA GLU A 151 -13.10 8.32 -5.38
C GLU A 151 -14.57 8.10 -5.04
N ARG A 152 -14.89 7.09 -4.21
CA ARG A 152 -16.27 6.85 -3.76
C ARG A 152 -16.86 7.98 -2.94
N PHE A 153 -16.04 8.64 -2.11
CA PHE A 153 -16.48 9.80 -1.34
C PHE A 153 -16.80 10.99 -2.26
N PHE A 154 -15.99 11.20 -3.30
CA PHE A 154 -16.13 12.31 -4.24
C PHE A 154 -17.25 12.13 -5.26
N MET A 155 -17.73 10.91 -5.50
CA MET A 155 -18.90 10.70 -6.35
C MET A 155 -20.17 11.32 -5.78
N LEU A 156 -20.25 11.47 -4.45
CA LEU A 156 -21.50 11.84 -3.77
C LEU A 156 -21.30 12.84 -2.61
N PRO A 157 -20.63 13.99 -2.82
CA PRO A 157 -20.30 14.92 -1.76
C PRO A 157 -21.55 15.60 -1.18
N GLN A 158 -22.56 15.88 -2.02
CA GLN A 158 -23.79 16.55 -1.61
C GLN A 158 -24.71 15.63 -0.81
N GLU A 159 -24.80 14.38 -1.23
CA GLU A 159 -25.50 13.27 -0.61
C GLU A 159 -24.93 12.97 0.78
N ILE A 160 -23.59 12.87 0.86
CA ILE A 160 -22.88 12.72 2.14
C ILE A 160 -23.16 13.92 3.03
N TYR A 161 -23.13 15.15 2.50
CA TYR A 161 -23.44 16.35 3.27
C TYR A 161 -24.87 16.32 3.84
N ASN A 162 -25.86 15.99 3.01
CA ASN A 162 -27.27 15.91 3.41
C ASN A 162 -27.47 14.85 4.52
N PHE A 163 -26.89 13.66 4.34
CA PHE A 163 -26.93 12.61 5.35
C PHE A 163 -26.30 13.06 6.68
N LEU A 164 -25.15 13.74 6.64
CA LEU A 164 -24.48 14.25 7.84
C LEU A 164 -25.32 15.33 8.53
N LYS A 165 -26.00 16.19 7.76
CA LYS A 165 -26.90 17.23 8.27
C LYS A 165 -28.09 16.62 9.03
N GLU A 166 -28.73 15.58 8.48
CA GLU A 166 -29.79 14.82 9.17
C GLU A 166 -29.28 14.21 10.49
N LYS A 167 -28.03 13.73 10.49
CA LYS A 167 -27.37 13.17 11.66
C LYS A 167 -26.80 14.22 12.62
N ARG A 168 -27.02 15.51 12.37
CA ARG A 168 -26.49 16.64 13.15
C ARG A 168 -24.96 16.61 13.28
N LYS A 169 -24.28 16.04 12.29
CA LYS A 169 -22.81 15.99 12.21
C LYS A 169 -22.34 17.14 11.34
N VAL A 170 -21.55 18.05 11.92
CA VAL A 170 -21.03 19.22 11.21
C VAL A 170 -20.01 18.78 10.16
N ALA A 171 -20.23 19.19 8.90
CA ALA A 171 -19.35 18.93 7.77
C ALA A 171 -19.32 20.11 6.77
N SER A 172 -19.19 21.33 7.28
CA SER A 172 -19.21 22.58 6.48
C SER A 172 -18.11 22.66 5.41
N MET A 173 -17.05 21.85 5.52
CA MET A 173 -16.04 21.74 4.46
C MET A 173 -16.61 21.20 3.14
N LEU A 174 -17.71 20.44 3.18
CA LEU A 174 -18.41 19.96 1.98
C LEU A 174 -19.20 21.05 1.27
N GLU A 175 -19.36 22.23 1.86
CA GLU A 175 -19.95 23.42 1.22
C GLU A 175 -18.86 24.37 0.68
N ASN A 176 -17.59 24.12 1.02
CA ASN A 176 -16.47 24.95 0.61
C ASN A 176 -15.92 24.49 -0.75
N GLN A 177 -16.16 25.28 -1.78
CA GLN A 177 -15.73 24.95 -3.15
C GLN A 177 -14.22 24.71 -3.27
N THR A 178 -13.39 25.47 -2.54
CA THR A 178 -11.92 25.27 -2.54
C THR A 178 -11.56 23.91 -1.96
N TRP A 179 -12.25 23.48 -0.90
CA TRP A 179 -12.03 22.16 -0.31
C TRP A 179 -12.48 21.04 -1.25
N ILE A 180 -13.64 21.20 -1.92
CA ILE A 180 -14.14 20.23 -2.91
C ILE A 180 -13.17 20.12 -4.09
N SER A 181 -12.66 21.23 -4.61
CA SER A 181 -11.63 21.21 -5.67
C SER A 181 -10.35 20.54 -5.21
N GLY A 182 -9.93 20.77 -3.96
CA GLY A 182 -8.80 20.06 -3.36
C GLY A 182 -9.05 18.56 -3.26
N LEU A 183 -10.26 18.14 -2.89
CA LEU A 183 -10.66 16.73 -2.86
C LEU A 183 -10.63 16.11 -4.26
N ALA A 184 -11.18 16.78 -5.27
CA ALA A 184 -11.15 16.33 -6.66
C ALA A 184 -9.70 16.11 -7.14
N PHE A 185 -8.82 17.08 -6.87
CA PHE A 185 -7.40 16.96 -7.19
C PHE A 185 -6.75 15.76 -6.48
N CYS A 186 -7.05 15.53 -5.20
CA CYS A 186 -6.56 14.35 -4.49
C CYS A 186 -7.00 13.04 -5.15
N VAL A 187 -8.27 12.97 -5.57
CA VAL A 187 -8.86 11.80 -6.22
C VAL A 187 -8.12 11.48 -7.51
N ASP A 188 -7.94 12.49 -8.37
CA ASP A 188 -7.25 12.31 -9.65
C ASP A 188 -5.82 11.80 -9.45
N ILE A 189 -5.04 12.44 -8.58
CA ILE A 189 -3.65 12.02 -8.32
C ILE A 189 -3.60 10.62 -7.71
N LEU A 190 -4.44 10.33 -6.70
CA LEU A 190 -4.41 9.02 -6.05
C LEU A 190 -4.93 7.90 -6.94
N LYS A 191 -5.78 8.21 -7.92
CA LYS A 191 -6.19 7.26 -8.97
C LYS A 191 -4.99 6.88 -9.84
N TYR A 192 -4.25 7.85 -10.36
CA TYR A 192 -3.03 7.58 -11.13
C TYR A 192 -1.99 6.80 -10.32
N ILE A 193 -1.78 7.19 -9.06
CA ILE A 193 -0.88 6.47 -8.14
C ILE A 193 -1.31 5.01 -8.02
N ASN A 194 -2.60 4.74 -7.81
CA ASN A 194 -3.13 3.39 -7.69
C ASN A 194 -2.96 2.57 -8.98
N GLU A 195 -3.23 3.17 -10.15
CA GLU A 195 -3.01 2.50 -11.44
C GLU A 195 -1.55 2.13 -11.66
N ILE A 196 -0.62 3.04 -11.33
CA ILE A 196 0.81 2.77 -11.39
C ILE A 196 1.18 1.60 -10.47
N ASN A 197 0.67 1.58 -9.24
CA ASN A 197 0.98 0.50 -8.30
C ASN A 197 0.48 -0.86 -8.75
N ILE A 198 -0.71 -0.94 -9.37
CA ILE A 198 -1.24 -2.18 -9.92
C ILE A 198 -0.36 -2.67 -11.07
N LYS A 199 0.16 -1.76 -11.91
CA LYS A 199 1.05 -2.11 -13.02
C LYS A 199 2.48 -2.49 -12.59
N LEU A 200 2.89 -2.09 -11.40
CA LEU A 200 4.20 -2.41 -10.82
C LEU A 200 4.20 -3.71 -10.00
N GLN A 201 3.02 -4.23 -9.67
CA GLN A 201 2.81 -5.52 -8.98
C GLN A 201 2.66 -6.64 -9.98
#